data_AF-A0A741MZ39-F1
#
_entry.id   AF-A0A741MZ39-F1
#
_cell.length_a   1.000
_cell.length_b   1.000
_cell.length_c   1.000
_cell.angle_alpha   90.00
_cell.angle_beta   90.00
_cell.angle_gamma   90.00
#
_symmetry.space_group_name_H-M   'P 1'
#
loop_
_entity.id
_entity.type
_entity.pdbx_description
1 polymer ?
#
loop_
_entity_poly.entity_id
_entity_poly.type
_entity_poly.pdbx_seq_one_letter_code
_entity_poly.pdbx_strand_id
1 'polypeptide(L)'
;MNIEEFMSEENHMCNLGEDLFGKIFEPGAIYDLPDNEFNRKIVYWLSQYLVGNLRDPLDAIFELNIFDQFYVYETWFSLIKCPVEMKSLSKRIIQYHIGLKTLL
;
A
#
# COMPACT_ATOMS: atom_id res chain seq x y z
N MET A 1 13.73 -2.87 4.89
CA MET A 1 13.77 -1.51 4.34
C MET A 1 13.85 -0.59 5.53
N ASN A 2 14.61 0.49 5.48
CA ASN A 2 14.60 1.47 6.57
C ASN A 2 13.50 2.53 6.33
N ILE A 3 13.27 3.40 7.32
CA ILE A 3 12.21 4.41 7.24
C ILE A 3 12.50 5.45 6.13
N GLU A 4 13.78 5.79 5.90
CA GLU A 4 14.19 6.74 4.86
C GLU A 4 13.91 6.18 3.46
N GLU A 5 14.22 4.91 3.22
CA GLU A 5 13.90 4.19 1.98
C GLU A 5 12.39 4.07 1.77
N PHE A 6 11.64 3.82 2.84
CA PHE A 6 10.18 3.74 2.78
C PHE A 6 9.55 5.10 2.46
N MET A 7 10.07 6.18 3.04
CA MET A 7 9.65 7.57 2.83
C MET A 7 10.37 8.27 1.67
N SER A 8 10.79 7.51 0.66
CA SER A 8 11.52 8.02 -0.51
C SER A 8 10.75 9.05 -1.35
N GLU A 9 11.47 10.00 -1.96
CA GLU A 9 10.94 10.95 -2.95
C GLU A 9 10.43 10.27 -4.24
N GLU A 10 10.87 9.04 -4.51
CA GLU A 10 10.40 8.24 -5.65
C GLU A 10 8.95 7.74 -5.47
N ASN A 11 8.41 7.88 -4.26
CA ASN A 11 7.02 7.57 -3.94
C ASN A 11 6.35 8.77 -3.23
N HIS A 12 5.09 8.61 -2.82
CA HIS A 12 4.34 9.69 -2.17
C HIS A 12 4.32 9.61 -0.64
N MET A 13 5.06 8.69 -0.04
CA MET A 13 5.15 8.53 1.42
C MET A 13 5.85 9.72 2.08
N CYS A 14 6.79 10.38 1.39
CA CYS A 14 7.46 11.60 1.87
C CYS A 14 6.48 12.75 2.19
N ASN A 15 5.29 12.72 1.59
CA ASN A 15 4.25 13.73 1.82
C ASN A 15 3.44 13.49 3.11
N LEU A 16 3.63 12.33 3.76
CA LEU A 16 2.98 12.03 5.03
C LEU A 16 3.77 12.68 6.17
N GLY A 17 3.13 13.58 6.91
CA GLY A 17 3.71 14.12 8.14
C GLY A 17 3.97 13.01 9.16
N GLU A 18 5.00 13.18 9.99
CA GLU A 18 5.45 12.19 11.00
C GLU A 18 4.31 11.69 11.90
N ASP A 19 3.43 12.61 12.34
CA ASP A 19 2.26 12.29 13.16
C ASP A 19 1.29 11.32 12.47
N LEU A 20 1.07 11.49 11.16
CA LEU A 20 0.18 10.64 10.39
C LEU A 20 0.86 9.31 10.09
N PHE A 21 2.15 9.34 9.74
CA PHE A 21 2.97 8.15 9.55
C PHE A 21 2.91 7.23 10.78
N GLY A 22 3.18 7.77 11.96
CA GLY A 22 3.16 7.02 13.22
C GLY A 22 1.78 6.47 13.61
N LYS A 23 0.70 7.04 13.08
CA LYS A 23 -0.68 6.53 13.26
C LYS A 23 -1.02 5.42 12.28
N ILE A 24 -0.56 5.53 11.04
CA ILE A 24 -0.92 4.60 9.96
C ILE A 24 -0.08 3.33 10.01
N PHE A 25 1.24 3.46 10.15
CA PHE A 25 2.16 2.36 9.87
C PHE A 25 2.69 1.66 11.12
N GLU A 26 2.97 0.37 10.95
CA GLU A 26 3.73 -0.48 11.87
C GLU A 26 5.22 -0.45 11.52
N PRO A 27 6.08 0.25 12.29
CA PRO A 27 7.50 0.35 11.97
C PRO A 27 8.21 -1.01 11.90
N GLY A 28 7.83 -1.98 12.74
CA GLY A 28 8.41 -3.32 12.71
C GLY A 28 8.27 -3.98 11.34
N ALA A 29 7.07 -3.90 10.75
CA ALA A 29 6.79 -4.45 9.43
C ALA A 29 7.58 -3.77 8.30
N ILE A 30 7.91 -2.48 8.45
CA ILE A 30 8.77 -1.78 7.47
C ILE A 30 10.21 -2.32 7.53
N TYR A 31 10.74 -2.51 8.74
CA TYR A 31 12.08 -3.06 8.92
C TYR A 31 12.20 -4.49 8.39
N ASP A 32 11.15 -5.29 8.58
CA ASP A 32 11.09 -6.68 8.11
C ASP A 32 10.92 -6.80 6.58
N LEU A 33 10.46 -5.75 5.89
CA LEU A 33 10.23 -5.76 4.44
C LEU A 33 11.57 -5.70 3.67
N PRO A 34 11.97 -6.72 2.89
CA PRO A 34 13.22 -6.67 2.14
C PRO A 34 13.26 -5.51 1.14
N ASP A 35 14.37 -4.78 1.06
CA ASP A 35 14.51 -3.69 0.09
C ASP A 35 14.92 -4.23 -1.28
N ASN A 36 13.92 -4.58 -2.09
CA ASN A 36 14.09 -5.00 -3.48
C ASN A 36 13.10 -4.26 -4.40
N GLU A 37 13.31 -4.35 -5.71
CA GLU A 37 12.52 -3.63 -6.70
C GLU A 37 11.01 -3.87 -6.57
N PHE A 38 10.61 -5.12 -6.32
CA PHE A 38 9.20 -5.46 -6.20
C PHE A 38 8.56 -4.85 -4.94
N ASN A 39 9.26 -4.91 -3.80
CA ASN A 39 8.80 -4.30 -2.56
C ASN A 39 8.75 -2.78 -2.62
N ARG A 40 9.71 -2.13 -3.30
CA ARG A 40 9.63 -0.70 -3.60
C ARG A 40 8.40 -0.37 -4.43
N LYS A 41 8.05 -1.22 -5.40
CA LYS A 41 6.82 -1.06 -6.20
C LYS A 41 5.55 -1.22 -5.37
N ILE A 42 5.54 -2.17 -4.42
CA ILE A 42 4.43 -2.34 -3.46
C ILE A 42 4.24 -1.09 -2.61
N VAL A 43 5.33 -0.51 -2.10
CA VAL A 43 5.29 0.75 -1.33
C VAL A 43 4.83 1.92 -2.22
N TYR A 44 5.31 1.99 -3.46
CA TYR A 44 4.87 2.99 -4.42
C TYR A 44 3.35 2.92 -4.65
N TRP A 45 2.80 1.74 -4.95
CA TRP A 45 1.36 1.56 -5.12
C TRP A 45 0.55 1.91 -3.86
N LEU A 46 1.07 1.59 -2.68
CA LEU A 46 0.43 2.00 -1.42
C LEU A 46 0.41 3.53 -1.28
N SER A 47 1.51 4.19 -1.63
CA SER A 47 1.62 5.65 -1.55
C SER A 47 0.62 6.34 -2.49
N GLN A 48 0.41 5.80 -3.69
CA GLN A 48 -0.61 6.25 -4.64
C GLN A 48 -2.02 6.15 -4.04
N TYR A 49 -2.33 5.00 -3.42
CA TYR A 49 -3.61 4.80 -2.74
C TYR A 49 -3.83 5.85 -1.63
N LEU A 50 -2.82 6.10 -0.80
CA LEU A 50 -2.92 7.04 0.32
C LEU A 50 -3.11 8.50 -0.11
N VAL A 51 -2.62 8.89 -1.29
CA VAL A 51 -2.89 10.22 -1.86
C VAL A 51 -4.18 10.29 -2.69
N GLY A 52 -4.99 9.22 -2.67
CA GLY A 52 -6.29 9.17 -3.34
C GLY A 52 -6.25 8.72 -4.80
N ASN A 53 -5.10 8.28 -5.32
CA ASN A 53 -5.06 7.55 -6.59
C ASN A 53 -5.42 6.09 -6.33
N LEU A 54 -6.71 5.81 -6.43
CA LEU A 54 -7.24 4.55 -6.00
C LEU A 54 -7.43 3.53 -7.14
N ARG A 55 -7.28 3.94 -8.41
CA ARG A 55 -7.54 3.09 -9.58
C ARG A 55 -6.26 2.50 -10.15
N ASP A 56 -5.27 3.34 -10.46
CA ASP A 56 -4.05 2.88 -11.13
C ASP A 56 -3.29 1.81 -10.33
N PRO A 57 -3.16 1.90 -9.00
CA PRO A 57 -2.53 0.84 -8.22
C PRO A 57 -3.26 -0.49 -8.35
N LEU A 58 -4.60 -0.47 -8.27
CA LEU A 58 -5.40 -1.69 -8.32
C LEU A 58 -5.43 -2.29 -9.72
N ASP A 59 -5.47 -1.47 -10.77
CA ASP A 59 -5.34 -1.92 -12.16
C ASP A 59 -3.98 -2.60 -12.37
N ALA A 60 -2.88 -1.97 -11.93
CA ALA A 60 -1.54 -2.54 -12.05
C ALA A 60 -1.35 -3.83 -11.22
N ILE A 61 -1.93 -3.90 -10.02
CA ILE A 61 -1.87 -5.10 -9.19
C ILE A 61 -2.70 -6.22 -9.82
N PHE A 62 -3.88 -5.92 -10.37
CA PHE A 62 -4.77 -6.91 -10.98
C PHE A 62 -4.16 -7.62 -12.21
N GLU A 63 -3.22 -6.97 -12.89
CA GLU A 63 -2.46 -7.55 -14.01
C GLU A 63 -1.39 -8.57 -13.57
N LEU A 64 -1.03 -8.60 -12.28
CA LEU A 64 -0.07 -9.56 -11.73
C LEU A 64 -0.69 -10.96 -11.63
N ASN A 65 0.14 -11.99 -11.46
CA ASN A 65 -0.36 -13.32 -11.12
C ASN A 65 -0.97 -13.33 -9.70
N ILE A 66 -1.81 -14.33 -9.42
CA ILE A 66 -2.58 -14.38 -8.16
C ILE A 66 -1.71 -14.45 -6.89
N PHE A 67 -0.53 -15.05 -6.95
CA PHE A 67 0.39 -15.12 -5.81
C PHE A 67 1.03 -13.77 -5.53
N ASP A 68 1.43 -13.05 -6.58
CA ASP A 68 1.95 -11.69 -6.46
C ASP A 68 0.87 -10.73 -5.95
N GLN A 69 -0.37 -10.86 -6.44
CA GLN A 69 -1.50 -10.09 -5.91
C GLN A 69 -1.70 -10.32 -4.42
N PHE A 70 -1.70 -11.59 -3.99
CA PHE A 70 -1.81 -11.93 -2.57
C PHE A 70 -0.68 -11.31 -1.75
N TYR A 71 0.56 -11.44 -2.21
CA TYR A 71 1.73 -10.88 -1.52
C TYR A 71 1.66 -9.36 -1.38
N VAL A 72 1.21 -8.65 -2.41
CA VAL A 72 1.02 -7.18 -2.35
C VAL A 72 0.02 -6.82 -1.24
N TYR A 73 -1.15 -7.45 -1.23
CA TYR A 73 -2.20 -7.12 -0.26
C TYR A 73 -1.82 -7.55 1.16
N GLU A 74 -1.19 -8.71 1.33
CA GLU A 74 -0.65 -9.15 2.63
C GLU A 74 0.39 -8.16 3.16
N THR A 75 1.29 -7.70 2.29
CA THR A 75 2.30 -6.69 2.65
C THR A 75 1.63 -5.39 3.09
N TRP A 76 0.62 -4.89 2.37
CA TRP A 76 -0.13 -3.71 2.77
C TRP A 76 -0.83 -3.87 4.13
N PHE A 77 -1.45 -5.02 4.39
CA PHE A 77 -2.09 -5.29 5.67
C PHE A 77 -1.10 -5.44 6.83
N SER A 78 0.13 -5.86 6.54
CA SER A 78 1.20 -5.93 7.54
C SER A 78 1.78 -4.55 7.85
N LEU A 79 1.88 -3.68 6.84
CA LEU A 79 2.38 -2.32 6.98
C LEU A 79 1.40 -1.40 7.73
N ILE A 80 0.08 -1.55 7.53
CA ILE A 80 -0.93 -0.66 8.11
C ILE A 80 -1.41 -1.20 9.46
N LYS A 81 -1.18 -0.44 10.54
CA LYS A 81 -1.77 -0.71 11.87
C LYS A 81 -3.05 0.07 12.15
N CYS A 82 -3.34 1.14 11.39
CA CYS A 82 -4.54 1.95 11.62
C CYS A 82 -5.81 1.18 11.22
N PRO A 83 -6.75 0.90 12.15
CA PRO A 83 -7.94 0.10 11.82
C PRO A 83 -8.87 0.76 10.81
N VAL A 84 -8.95 2.10 10.81
CA VAL A 84 -9.81 2.86 9.89
C VAL A 84 -9.26 2.77 8.47
N GLU A 85 -7.95 2.92 8.29
CA GLU A 85 -7.30 2.77 6.99
C GLU A 85 -7.39 1.33 6.49
N MET A 86 -7.12 0.35 7.35
CA MET A 86 -7.23 -1.06 7.01
C MET A 86 -8.64 -1.41 6.50
N LYS A 87 -9.69 -0.98 7.22
CA LYS A 87 -11.09 -1.21 6.81
C LYS A 87 -11.39 -0.57 5.46
N SER A 88 -10.91 0.66 5.23
CA SER A 88 -11.14 1.38 3.98
C SER A 88 -10.45 0.70 2.80
N LEU A 89 -9.20 0.28 3.00
CA LEU A 89 -8.41 -0.45 2.01
C LEU A 89 -9.04 -1.82 1.69
N SER A 90 -9.42 -2.61 2.70
CA SER A 90 -10.07 -3.91 2.48
C SER A 90 -11.35 -3.75 1.66
N LYS A 91 -12.20 -2.76 2.00
CA LYS A 91 -13.43 -2.49 1.27
C LYS A 91 -13.15 -2.16 -0.19
N ARG A 92 -12.13 -1.32 -0.44
CA ARG A 92 -11.70 -0.93 -1.78
C ARG A 92 -11.26 -2.13 -2.61
N ILE A 93 -10.39 -2.98 -2.06
CA ILE A 93 -9.90 -4.20 -2.72
C ILE A 93 -11.07 -5.12 -3.08
N ILE A 94 -11.98 -5.36 -2.13
CA ILE A 94 -13.17 -6.20 -2.36
C ILE A 94 -14.01 -5.61 -3.49
N GLN A 95 -14.37 -4.33 -3.42
CA GLN A 95 -15.17 -3.63 -4.45
C GLN A 95 -14.53 -3.77 -5.83
N TYR A 96 -13.21 -3.65 -5.91
CA TYR A 96 -12.47 -3.80 -7.16
C TYR A 96 -12.62 -5.23 -7.75
N HIS A 97 -12.42 -6.27 -6.93
CA HIS A 97 -12.46 -7.66 -7.37
C HIS A 97 -13.87 -8.18 -7.68
N ILE A 98 -14.91 -7.66 -7.03
CA ILE A 98 -16.31 -8.04 -7.33
C ILE A 98 -16.91 -7.26 -8.52
N GLY A 99 -16.10 -6.50 -9.25
CA GLY A 99 -16.51 -5.81 -10.47
C GLY A 99 -17.19 -4.46 -10.26
N LEU A 100 -17.11 -3.86 -9.07
CA LEU A 100 -17.60 -2.50 -8.81
C LEU A 100 -16.57 -1.42 -9.18
N LYS A 101 -15.70 -1.70 -10.16
CA LYS A 101 -14.58 -0.83 -10.60
C LYS A 101 -15.03 0.55 -11.10
N THR A 102 -16.30 0.74 -11.41
CA THR A 102 -16.87 2.03 -11.86
C THR A 102 -17.19 2.98 -10.71
N LEU A 103 -17.25 2.49 -9.47
CA LEU A 103 -17.52 3.27 -8.25
C LEU A 103 -16.23 3.76 -7.59
N LEU A 104 -15.12 3.61 -8.29
CA LEU A 104 -13.77 3.63 -7.78
C LEU A 104 -12.96 4.80 -8.31
#